data_AF-A0A662IFC8-F1
#
_entry.id   AF-A0A662IFC8-F1
#
_cell.length_a   1.000
_cell.length_b   1.000
_cell.length_c   1.000
_cell.angle_alpha   90.00
_cell.angle_beta   90.00
_cell.angle_gamma   90.00
#
_symmetry.space_group_name_H-M   'P 1'
#
loop_
_entity.id
_entity.type
_entity.pdbx_description
1 polymer ?
#
loop_
_entity_poly.entity_id
_entity_poly.type
_entity_poly.pdbx_seq_one_letter_code
_entity_poly.pdbx_strand_id
1 'polypeptide(L)'
;MAVAIAIHARESLRGAVLPLAASIGEGIGVTDVLNTIKRLKGFVSTEALEKLDKSFNEALRNEIHEVLNTDNLEQNFPMLVEKFWARIALPLIELSNTIYTLDAEDLRKFREVEEELARAVAKLLKNSNYNYADNLIYALSTLVDRDLWVLDKISELGFNALIKKIINRALDVVLQFSGYTMYLTFAWVSSTAAVLGIARECKERNRDILAIWCQEYAKEINSYLDTLDLLLDDEVYEDLVELGIIRR
;
A
#
# COMPACT_ATOMS: atom_id res chain seq x y z
N MET A 1 -1.46 -6.16 -1.05
CA MET A 1 -2.55 -5.32 -1.63
C MET A 1 -2.13 -3.90 -1.97
N ALA A 2 -1.34 -3.21 -1.14
CA ALA A 2 -0.79 -1.89 -1.43
C ALA A 2 0.04 -1.87 -2.72
N VAL A 3 0.71 -2.99 -3.02
CA VAL A 3 1.48 -3.13 -4.25
C VAL A 3 0.61 -3.44 -5.48
N ALA A 4 -0.60 -3.98 -5.31
CA ALA A 4 -1.59 -4.10 -6.39
C ALA A 4 -2.19 -2.74 -6.77
N ILE A 5 -2.37 -1.84 -5.78
CA ILE A 5 -2.72 -0.42 -6.00
C ILE A 5 -1.58 0.30 -6.72
N ALA A 6 -0.33 0.06 -6.30
CA ALA A 6 0.87 0.59 -6.95
C ALA A 6 1.06 0.07 -8.39
N ILE A 7 0.71 -1.19 -8.65
CA ILE A 7 0.76 -1.81 -9.97
C ILE A 7 -0.24 -1.19 -10.91
N HIS A 8 -1.50 -0.97 -10.51
CA HIS A 8 -2.49 -0.64 -11.52
C HIS A 8 -2.35 0.79 -12.04
N ALA A 9 -1.71 1.67 -11.27
CA ALA A 9 -1.12 2.92 -11.74
C ALA A 9 -0.26 2.76 -13.01
N ARG A 10 0.23 1.54 -13.30
CA ARG A 10 1.11 1.18 -14.40
C ARG A 10 0.44 0.56 -15.63
N GLU A 11 -0.79 0.07 -15.60
CA GLU A 11 -1.48 -0.21 -16.88
C GLU A 11 -1.77 1.12 -17.62
N SER A 12 -2.00 2.21 -16.87
CA SER A 12 -1.97 3.61 -17.34
C SER A 12 -0.58 4.07 -17.80
N LEU A 13 0.51 3.45 -17.31
CA LEU A 13 1.87 3.67 -17.82
C LEU A 13 2.11 3.06 -19.20
N ARG A 14 1.19 2.30 -19.83
CA ARG A 14 1.33 2.02 -21.28
C ARG A 14 1.44 3.32 -22.11
N GLY A 15 0.86 4.42 -21.63
CA GLY A 15 1.01 5.76 -22.21
C GLY A 15 2.27 6.54 -21.79
N ALA A 16 3.00 6.11 -20.76
CA ALA A 16 4.22 6.76 -20.25
C ALA A 16 5.50 5.89 -20.37
N VAL A 17 5.37 4.62 -20.76
CA VAL A 17 6.49 3.70 -21.04
C VAL A 17 7.30 4.13 -22.26
N LEU A 18 6.69 4.79 -23.25
CA LEU A 18 7.44 5.35 -24.39
C LEU A 18 8.38 6.50 -23.97
N PRO A 19 7.94 7.48 -23.15
CA PRO A 19 8.85 8.48 -22.57
C PRO A 19 9.84 7.94 -21.54
N LEU A 20 9.45 7.01 -20.67
CA LEU A 20 10.32 6.46 -19.60
C LEU A 20 11.37 5.49 -20.12
N ALA A 21 11.07 4.69 -21.16
CA ALA A 21 12.08 3.86 -21.81
C ALA A 21 13.12 4.71 -22.59
N ALA A 22 12.75 5.93 -22.97
CA ALA A 22 13.65 6.89 -23.62
C ALA A 22 14.51 7.68 -22.61
N SER A 23 14.08 7.86 -21.35
CA SER A 23 14.83 8.58 -20.30
C SER A 23 15.57 7.68 -19.30
N ILE A 24 15.05 6.46 -19.07
CA ILE A 24 15.65 5.42 -18.24
C ILE A 24 16.05 4.30 -19.20
N GLY A 25 17.24 4.43 -19.80
CA GLY A 25 17.70 3.56 -20.88
C GLY A 25 17.38 2.09 -20.64
N GLU A 26 16.59 1.50 -21.54
CA GLU A 26 16.20 0.08 -21.63
C GLU A 26 16.38 -0.73 -20.32
N GLY A 27 15.73 -0.29 -19.24
CA GLY A 27 16.06 -0.73 -17.89
C GLY A 27 15.35 -2.01 -17.46
N ILE A 28 16.12 -3.02 -17.07
CA ILE A 28 15.76 -4.33 -16.48
C ILE A 28 14.53 -4.30 -15.54
N GLY A 29 14.33 -3.22 -14.79
CA GLY A 29 13.19 -3.08 -13.86
C GLY A 29 11.81 -2.96 -14.51
N VAL A 30 11.71 -2.61 -15.80
CA VAL A 30 10.41 -2.51 -16.49
C VAL A 30 9.86 -3.89 -16.83
N THR A 31 10.73 -4.76 -17.35
CA THR A 31 10.39 -6.13 -17.72
C THR A 31 10.06 -6.98 -16.49
N ASP A 32 10.81 -6.80 -15.40
CA ASP A 32 10.56 -7.46 -14.12
C ASP A 32 9.12 -7.19 -13.65
N VAL A 33 8.68 -5.93 -13.62
CA VAL A 33 7.32 -5.57 -13.19
C VAL A 33 6.26 -6.18 -14.10
N LEU A 34 6.44 -6.15 -15.43
CA LEU A 34 5.45 -6.70 -16.37
C LEU A 34 5.26 -8.21 -16.19
N ASN A 35 6.35 -8.94 -15.95
CA ASN A 35 6.29 -10.37 -15.71
C ASN A 35 5.57 -10.68 -14.38
N THR A 36 5.86 -9.93 -13.33
CA THR A 36 5.19 -10.10 -12.03
C THR A 36 3.71 -9.74 -12.09
N ILE A 37 3.32 -8.70 -12.85
CA ILE A 37 1.91 -8.37 -13.10
C ILE A 37 1.18 -9.52 -13.80
N LYS A 38 1.82 -10.16 -14.79
CA LYS A 38 1.22 -11.30 -15.49
C LYS A 38 0.97 -12.47 -14.53
N ARG A 39 1.84 -12.70 -13.55
CA ARG A 39 1.63 -13.68 -12.48
C ARG A 39 0.51 -13.28 -11.55
N LEU A 40 0.43 -12.00 -11.15
CA LEU A 40 -0.65 -11.47 -10.31
C LEU A 40 -2.04 -11.68 -10.95
N LYS A 41 -2.15 -11.49 -12.27
CA LYS A 41 -3.37 -11.78 -13.05
C LYS A 41 -3.81 -13.26 -12.97
N GLY A 42 -2.93 -14.16 -12.56
CA GLY A 42 -3.28 -15.56 -12.31
C GLY A 42 -4.08 -15.78 -11.03
N PHE A 43 -4.03 -14.84 -10.07
CA PHE A 43 -4.69 -14.97 -8.75
C PHE A 43 -6.01 -14.21 -8.65
N VAL A 44 -6.23 -13.21 -9.51
CA VAL A 44 -7.36 -12.28 -9.42
C VAL A 44 -8.13 -12.26 -10.72
N SER A 45 -9.46 -12.15 -10.64
CA SER A 45 -10.30 -12.05 -11.83
C SER A 45 -9.96 -10.80 -12.64
N THR A 46 -10.01 -10.93 -13.97
CA THR A 46 -9.81 -9.80 -14.89
C THR A 46 -10.79 -8.66 -14.61
N GLU A 47 -12.04 -8.99 -14.27
CA GLU A 47 -13.08 -7.99 -13.94
C GLU A 47 -12.71 -7.15 -12.70
N ALA A 48 -12.23 -7.78 -11.62
CA ALA A 48 -11.84 -7.07 -10.41
C ALA A 48 -10.64 -6.14 -10.68
N LEU A 49 -9.70 -6.58 -11.50
CA LEU A 49 -8.57 -5.76 -11.94
C LEU A 49 -9.04 -4.57 -12.80
N GLU A 50 -9.92 -4.77 -13.77
CA GLU A 50 -10.47 -3.70 -14.60
C GLU A 50 -11.23 -2.63 -13.78
N LYS A 51 -12.01 -3.06 -12.77
CA LYS A 51 -12.69 -2.12 -11.85
C LYS A 51 -11.68 -1.31 -11.04
N LEU A 52 -10.64 -1.97 -10.51
CA LEU A 52 -9.59 -1.30 -9.74
C LEU A 52 -8.81 -0.30 -10.61
N ASP A 53 -8.47 -0.68 -11.85
CA ASP A 53 -7.81 0.19 -12.83
C ASP A 53 -8.64 1.45 -13.11
N LYS A 54 -9.94 1.28 -13.38
CA LYS A 54 -10.85 2.40 -13.62
C LYS A 54 -10.91 3.35 -12.41
N SER A 55 -11.13 2.81 -11.21
CA SER A 55 -11.18 3.60 -9.98
C SER A 55 -9.85 4.33 -9.72
N PHE A 56 -8.72 3.68 -9.98
CA PHE A 56 -7.41 4.30 -9.82
C PHE A 56 -7.14 5.40 -10.86
N ASN A 57 -7.55 5.19 -12.11
CA ASN A 57 -7.43 6.19 -13.17
C ASN A 57 -8.29 7.44 -12.89
N GLU A 58 -9.44 7.26 -12.26
CA GLU A 58 -10.23 8.37 -11.75
C GLU A 58 -9.55 9.03 -10.54
N ALA A 59 -8.96 8.26 -9.63
CA ALA A 59 -8.20 8.79 -8.49
C ALA A 59 -7.00 9.64 -8.92
N LEU A 60 -6.29 9.18 -9.95
CA LEU A 60 -5.14 9.87 -10.53
C LEU A 60 -5.52 11.25 -11.06
N ARG A 61 -6.65 11.34 -11.76
CA ARG A 61 -7.14 12.58 -12.39
C ARG A 61 -7.77 13.56 -11.41
N ASN A 62 -8.26 13.07 -10.27
CA ASN A 62 -8.94 13.88 -9.27
C ASN A 62 -8.07 14.03 -8.02
N GLU A 63 -8.16 13.09 -7.08
CA GLU A 63 -7.58 13.25 -5.75
C GLU A 63 -6.05 13.37 -5.77
N ILE A 64 -5.35 12.57 -6.59
CA ILE A 64 -3.89 12.60 -6.70
C ILE A 64 -3.43 13.87 -7.42
N HIS A 65 -4.13 14.28 -8.49
CA HIS A 65 -3.82 15.55 -9.16
C HIS A 65 -4.02 16.74 -8.21
N GLU A 66 -5.10 16.75 -7.44
CA GLU A 66 -5.41 17.83 -6.49
C GLU A 66 -4.39 17.90 -5.36
N VAL A 67 -4.02 16.77 -4.73
CA VAL A 67 -3.04 16.77 -3.63
C VAL A 67 -1.66 17.24 -4.11
N LEU A 68 -1.27 16.90 -5.34
CA LEU A 68 0.00 17.31 -5.94
C LEU A 68 0.05 18.78 -6.38
N ASN A 69 -1.09 19.45 -6.51
CA ASN A 69 -1.16 20.80 -7.08
C ASN A 69 -1.84 21.85 -6.19
N THR A 70 -2.45 21.46 -5.07
CA THR A 70 -3.06 22.41 -4.13
C THR A 70 -2.03 23.33 -3.45
N ASP A 71 -2.43 24.55 -3.10
CA ASP A 71 -1.63 25.48 -2.29
C ASP A 71 -1.71 25.19 -0.78
N ASN A 72 -2.78 24.53 -0.33
CA ASN A 72 -3.05 24.26 1.08
C ASN A 72 -3.01 22.74 1.35
N LEU A 73 -1.84 22.14 1.14
CA LEU A 73 -1.66 20.68 1.21
C LEU A 73 -2.13 20.09 2.54
N GLU A 74 -1.65 20.62 3.67
CA GLU A 74 -1.98 20.13 5.02
C GLU A 74 -3.48 20.16 5.31
N GLN A 75 -4.17 21.22 4.87
CA GLN A 75 -5.61 21.38 5.11
C GLN A 75 -6.44 20.44 4.24
N ASN A 76 -6.03 20.24 2.98
CA ASN A 76 -6.81 19.46 2.01
C ASN A 76 -6.52 17.96 2.09
N PHE A 77 -5.34 17.57 2.60
CA PHE A 77 -4.89 16.19 2.62
C PHE A 77 -5.89 15.21 3.25
N PRO A 78 -6.45 15.45 4.46
CA PRO A 78 -7.36 14.49 5.08
C PRO A 78 -8.62 14.21 4.24
N MET A 79 -9.24 15.25 3.69
CA MET A 79 -10.42 15.10 2.82
C MET A 79 -10.07 14.34 1.53
N LEU A 80 -8.88 14.57 0.96
CA LEU A 80 -8.44 13.88 -0.27
C LEU A 80 -8.15 12.40 -0.02
N VAL A 81 -7.60 12.06 1.15
CA VAL A 81 -7.48 10.66 1.60
C VAL A 81 -8.85 10.00 1.62
N GLU A 82 -9.84 10.61 2.28
CA GLU A 82 -11.18 10.02 2.42
C GLU A 82 -11.83 9.77 1.05
N LYS A 83 -11.77 10.76 0.15
CA LYS A 83 -12.28 10.62 -1.23
C LYS A 83 -11.56 9.53 -2.01
N PHE A 84 -10.24 9.46 -1.90
CA PHE A 84 -9.42 8.45 -2.54
C PHE A 84 -9.84 7.04 -2.09
N TRP A 85 -9.94 6.83 -0.78
CA TRP A 85 -10.33 5.54 -0.21
C TRP A 85 -11.77 5.16 -0.53
N ALA A 86 -12.71 6.11 -0.49
CA ALA A 86 -14.09 5.86 -0.91
C ALA A 86 -14.17 5.38 -2.37
N ARG A 87 -13.29 5.89 -3.24
CA ARG A 87 -13.24 5.51 -4.66
C ARG A 87 -12.69 4.11 -4.91
N ILE A 88 -11.69 3.68 -4.13
CA ILE A 88 -10.99 2.40 -4.35
C ILE A 88 -11.45 1.28 -3.41
N ALA A 89 -12.19 1.58 -2.34
CA ALA A 89 -12.55 0.61 -1.31
C ALA A 89 -13.29 -0.60 -1.88
N LEU A 90 -14.31 -0.40 -2.72
CA LEU A 90 -15.11 -1.50 -3.24
C LEU A 90 -14.29 -2.46 -4.13
N PRO A 91 -13.56 -2.00 -5.16
CA PRO A 91 -12.67 -2.87 -5.93
C PRO A 91 -11.61 -3.56 -5.06
N LEU A 92 -11.09 -2.89 -4.03
CA LEU A 92 -10.13 -3.50 -3.11
C LEU A 92 -10.74 -4.60 -2.26
N ILE A 93 -11.98 -4.46 -1.81
CA ILE A 93 -12.68 -5.51 -1.05
C ILE A 93 -12.88 -6.74 -1.95
N GLU A 94 -13.28 -6.56 -3.21
CA GLU A 94 -13.41 -7.68 -4.17
C GLU A 94 -12.07 -8.42 -4.36
N LEU A 95 -10.98 -7.66 -4.51
CA LEU A 95 -9.63 -8.21 -4.62
C LEU A 95 -9.17 -8.93 -3.34
N SER A 96 -9.43 -8.32 -2.17
CA SER A 96 -9.10 -8.87 -0.85
C SER A 96 -9.80 -10.22 -0.63
N ASN A 97 -11.09 -10.28 -0.93
CA ASN A 97 -11.89 -11.50 -0.78
C ASN A 97 -11.34 -12.64 -1.64
N THR A 98 -10.90 -12.34 -2.86
CA THR A 98 -10.28 -13.34 -3.74
C THR A 98 -9.00 -13.90 -3.10
N ILE A 99 -8.13 -13.02 -2.59
CA ILE A 99 -6.86 -13.39 -1.96
C ILE A 99 -7.07 -14.20 -0.69
N TYR A 100 -8.01 -13.80 0.17
CA TYR A 100 -8.29 -14.49 1.43
C TYR A 100 -8.94 -15.87 1.25
N THR A 101 -9.40 -16.19 0.05
CA THR A 101 -9.94 -17.52 -0.29
C THR A 101 -8.92 -18.46 -0.95
N LEU A 102 -7.70 -17.99 -1.19
CA LEU A 102 -6.63 -18.83 -1.74
C LEU A 102 -6.26 -19.94 -0.77
N ASP A 103 -5.83 -21.08 -1.30
CA ASP A 103 -5.22 -22.13 -0.49
C ASP A 103 -3.81 -21.75 -0.02
N ALA A 104 -3.23 -22.53 0.88
CA ALA A 104 -1.92 -22.21 1.46
C ALA A 104 -0.78 -22.13 0.42
N GLU A 105 -0.87 -22.93 -0.65
CA GLU A 105 0.15 -22.96 -1.70
C GLU A 105 0.05 -21.72 -2.58
N ASP A 106 -1.16 -21.35 -3.00
CA ASP A 106 -1.41 -20.15 -3.80
C ASP A 106 -1.22 -18.86 -2.99
N LEU A 107 -1.51 -18.87 -1.68
CA LEU A 107 -1.19 -17.77 -0.78
C LEU A 107 0.34 -17.56 -0.70
N ARG A 108 1.13 -18.63 -0.61
CA ARG A 108 2.60 -18.53 -0.64
C ARG A 108 3.09 -17.91 -1.95
N LYS A 109 2.60 -18.38 -3.10
CA LYS A 109 2.97 -17.82 -4.40
C LYS A 109 2.53 -16.35 -4.53
N PHE A 110 1.39 -15.98 -3.97
CA PHE A 110 0.93 -14.59 -3.94
C PHE A 110 1.92 -13.69 -3.19
N ARG A 111 2.42 -14.14 -2.03
CA ARG A 111 3.47 -13.41 -1.28
C ARG A 111 4.74 -13.21 -2.09
N GLU A 112 5.21 -14.26 -2.76
CA GLU A 112 6.39 -14.16 -3.63
C GLU A 112 6.19 -13.09 -4.73
N VAL A 113 4.99 -13.06 -5.33
CA VAL A 113 4.61 -12.06 -6.34
C VAL A 113 4.58 -10.65 -5.75
N GLU A 114 4.03 -10.47 -4.56
CA GLU A 114 3.98 -9.18 -3.86
C GLU A 114 5.38 -8.64 -3.56
N GLU A 115 6.27 -9.48 -3.04
CA GLU A 115 7.65 -9.10 -2.76
C GLU A 115 8.48 -8.81 -4.02
N GLU A 116 8.36 -9.65 -5.06
CA GLU A 116 9.07 -9.45 -6.33
C GLU A 116 8.73 -8.10 -6.93
N LEU A 117 7.46 -7.77 -6.89
CA LEU A 117 6.94 -6.51 -7.37
C LEU A 117 7.42 -5.34 -6.52
N ALA A 118 7.39 -5.46 -5.20
CA ALA A 118 7.91 -4.44 -4.31
C ALA A 118 9.39 -4.17 -4.60
N ARG A 119 10.20 -5.22 -4.76
CA ARG A 119 11.61 -5.12 -5.17
C ARG A 119 11.74 -4.40 -6.52
N ALA A 120 10.88 -4.70 -7.48
CA ALA A 120 10.94 -4.09 -8.80
C ALA A 120 10.54 -2.59 -8.78
N VAL A 121 9.54 -2.20 -7.99
CA VAL A 121 9.17 -0.79 -7.77
C VAL A 121 10.28 -0.05 -7.03
N ALA A 122 10.85 -0.66 -5.99
CA ALA A 122 11.98 -0.08 -5.25
C ALA A 122 13.19 0.19 -6.16
N LYS A 123 13.50 -0.71 -7.10
CA LYS A 123 14.54 -0.47 -8.12
C LYS A 123 14.22 0.74 -8.99
N LEU A 124 12.97 0.93 -9.41
CA LEU A 124 12.56 2.08 -10.22
C LEU A 124 12.68 3.39 -9.45
N LEU A 125 12.23 3.42 -8.19
CA LEU A 125 12.39 4.55 -7.29
C LEU A 125 13.87 4.89 -7.07
N LYS A 126 14.71 3.88 -6.80
CA LYS A 126 16.14 4.06 -6.62
C LYS A 126 16.83 4.63 -7.87
N ASN A 127 16.41 4.18 -9.05
CA ASN A 127 16.97 4.63 -10.33
C ASN A 127 16.41 5.97 -10.82
N SER A 128 15.40 6.52 -10.15
CA SER A 128 14.80 7.82 -10.53
C SER A 128 15.69 9.04 -10.23
N ASN A 129 16.77 8.85 -9.46
CA ASN A 129 17.61 9.93 -8.92
C ASN A 129 16.83 10.97 -8.09
N TYR A 130 15.67 10.59 -7.54
CA TYR A 130 14.88 11.46 -6.69
C TYR A 130 15.46 11.55 -5.27
N ASN A 131 15.61 12.77 -4.74
CA ASN A 131 16.24 13.04 -3.45
C ASN A 131 15.60 12.31 -2.26
N TYR A 132 14.29 12.06 -2.31
CA TYR A 132 13.55 11.36 -1.24
C TYR A 132 13.13 9.94 -1.66
N ALA A 133 13.83 9.32 -2.61
CA ALA A 133 13.52 7.96 -3.06
C ALA A 133 13.55 6.94 -1.91
N ASP A 134 14.51 7.07 -0.99
CA ASP A 134 14.64 6.17 0.16
C ASP A 134 13.43 6.23 1.09
N ASN A 135 12.79 7.39 1.26
CA ASN A 135 11.57 7.52 2.04
C ASN A 135 10.40 6.75 1.40
N LEU A 136 10.30 6.80 0.07
CA LEU A 136 9.28 6.06 -0.67
C LEU A 136 9.57 4.55 -0.66
N ILE A 137 10.84 4.14 -0.71
CA ILE A 137 11.24 2.73 -0.62
C ILE A 137 10.92 2.18 0.77
N TYR A 138 11.24 2.93 1.83
CA TYR A 138 10.93 2.55 3.21
C TYR A 138 9.42 2.38 3.41
N ALA A 139 8.63 3.36 2.96
CA ALA A 139 7.18 3.30 2.99
C ALA A 139 6.59 2.11 2.20
N LEU A 140 7.16 1.80 1.03
CA LEU A 140 6.77 0.61 0.27
C LEU A 140 7.04 -0.68 1.07
N SER A 141 8.21 -0.77 1.72
CA SER A 141 8.54 -1.92 2.57
C SER A 141 7.51 -2.08 3.68
N THR A 142 7.23 -1.02 4.44
CA THR A 142 6.22 -1.06 5.51
C THR A 142 4.84 -1.46 5.01
N LEU A 143 4.41 -0.98 3.84
CA LEU A 143 3.13 -1.39 3.25
C LEU A 143 3.09 -2.88 2.90
N VAL A 144 4.21 -3.44 2.41
CA VAL A 144 4.36 -4.87 2.13
C VAL A 144 4.38 -5.68 3.42
N ASP A 145 5.19 -5.29 4.39
CA ASP A 145 5.30 -5.96 5.70
C ASP A 145 3.93 -6.01 6.37
N ARG A 146 3.17 -4.91 6.31
CA ARG A 146 1.77 -4.86 6.76
C ARG A 146 0.89 -5.87 6.04
N ASP A 147 0.97 -5.94 4.72
CA ASP A 147 0.12 -6.84 3.93
C ASP A 147 0.47 -8.30 4.24
N LEU A 148 1.76 -8.64 4.31
CA LEU A 148 2.23 -9.97 4.71
C LEU A 148 1.79 -10.33 6.13
N TRP A 149 1.89 -9.40 7.07
CA TRP A 149 1.43 -9.58 8.45
C TRP A 149 -0.06 -9.93 8.52
N VAL A 150 -0.92 -9.24 7.75
CA VAL A 150 -2.35 -9.58 7.69
C VAL A 150 -2.55 -11.00 7.18
N LEU A 151 -1.83 -11.40 6.13
CA LEU A 151 -1.93 -12.75 5.59
C LEU A 151 -1.42 -13.80 6.59
N ASP A 152 -0.38 -13.49 7.37
CA ASP A 152 0.14 -14.36 8.42
C ASP A 152 -0.89 -14.57 9.53
N LYS A 153 -1.47 -13.48 10.05
CA LYS A 153 -2.49 -13.59 11.10
C LYS A 153 -3.75 -14.30 10.64
N ILE A 154 -4.16 -14.10 9.38
CA ILE A 154 -5.29 -14.85 8.81
C ILE A 154 -4.95 -16.34 8.68
N SER A 155 -3.73 -16.69 8.26
CA SER A 155 -3.29 -18.08 8.13
C SER A 155 -3.15 -18.79 9.49
N GLU A 156 -2.66 -18.09 10.50
CA GLU A 156 -2.42 -18.63 11.84
C GLU A 156 -3.71 -18.79 12.65
N LEU A 157 -4.55 -17.75 12.68
CA LEU A 157 -5.72 -17.68 13.57
C LEU A 157 -7.03 -18.05 12.85
N GLY A 158 -7.07 -17.89 11.52
CA GLY A 158 -8.31 -17.86 10.76
C GLY A 158 -9.03 -16.51 10.90
N PHE A 159 -9.70 -16.08 9.83
CA PHE A 159 -10.34 -14.75 9.72
C PHE A 159 -11.27 -14.43 10.91
N ASN A 160 -12.17 -15.34 11.27
CA ASN A 160 -13.15 -15.10 12.33
C ASN A 160 -12.51 -14.95 13.71
N ALA A 161 -11.47 -15.74 14.02
CA ALA A 161 -10.79 -15.65 15.30
C ALA A 161 -9.97 -14.37 15.40
N LEU A 162 -9.29 -13.98 14.30
CA LEU A 162 -8.56 -12.72 14.21
C LEU A 162 -9.48 -11.53 14.48
N ILE A 163 -10.63 -11.44 13.82
CA ILE A 163 -11.61 -10.36 14.04
C ILE A 163 -12.09 -10.33 15.49
N LYS A 164 -12.39 -11.50 16.08
CA LYS A 164 -12.82 -11.58 17.48
C LYS A 164 -11.73 -11.08 18.43
N LYS A 165 -10.46 -11.43 18.20
CA LYS A 165 -9.33 -10.93 18.99
C LYS A 165 -9.16 -9.42 18.84
N ILE A 166 -9.21 -8.90 17.61
CA ILE A 166 -9.12 -7.46 17.34
C ILE A 166 -10.21 -6.69 18.11
N ILE A 167 -11.47 -7.09 17.97
CA ILE A 167 -12.60 -6.39 18.63
C ILE A 167 -12.43 -6.37 20.15
N ASN A 168 -11.96 -7.46 20.74
CA ASN A 168 -11.88 -7.59 22.20
C ASN A 168 -10.61 -6.99 22.80
N ARG A 169 -9.50 -6.91 22.05
CA ARG A 169 -8.18 -6.62 22.62
C ARG A 169 -7.48 -5.40 22.01
N ALA A 170 -7.81 -5.06 20.78
CA ALA A 170 -6.99 -4.14 19.99
C ALA A 170 -7.81 -3.19 19.10
N LEU A 171 -9.09 -2.98 19.39
CA LEU A 171 -9.97 -2.19 18.52
C LEU A 171 -9.44 -0.77 18.28
N ASP A 172 -9.09 -0.06 19.36
CA ASP A 172 -8.57 1.31 19.26
C ASP A 172 -7.24 1.37 18.50
N VAL A 173 -6.37 0.38 18.73
CA VAL A 173 -5.08 0.24 18.05
C VAL A 173 -5.28 0.02 16.55
N VAL A 174 -6.19 -0.89 16.18
CA VAL A 174 -6.53 -1.16 14.77
C VAL A 174 -7.15 0.04 14.08
N LEU A 175 -7.99 0.82 14.78
CA LEU A 175 -8.57 2.05 14.22
C LEU A 175 -7.48 3.07 13.88
N GLN A 176 -6.53 3.32 14.79
CA GLN A 176 -5.41 4.23 14.52
C GLN A 176 -4.49 3.69 13.41
N PHE A 177 -4.12 2.42 13.50
CA PHE A 177 -3.36 1.71 12.47
C PHE A 177 -3.99 1.84 11.07
N SER A 178 -5.32 1.68 10.98
CA SER A 178 -6.04 1.84 9.71
C SER A 178 -5.98 3.27 9.18
N GLY A 179 -6.09 4.28 10.06
CA GLY A 179 -5.97 5.69 9.69
C GLY A 179 -4.58 6.01 9.11
N TYR A 180 -3.52 5.59 9.78
CA TYR A 180 -2.15 5.76 9.28
C TYR A 180 -1.88 4.97 8.01
N THR A 181 -2.44 3.77 7.90
CA THR A 181 -2.41 2.98 6.66
C THR A 181 -3.04 3.73 5.49
N MET A 182 -4.18 4.38 5.73
CA MET A 182 -4.87 5.18 4.73
C MET A 182 -4.02 6.38 4.28
N TYR A 183 -3.41 7.08 5.23
CA TYR A 183 -2.55 8.24 4.98
C TYR A 183 -1.27 7.85 4.25
N LEU A 184 -0.58 6.80 4.71
CA LEU A 184 0.64 6.29 4.08
C LEU A 184 0.36 5.88 2.63
N THR A 185 -0.68 5.07 2.41
CA THR A 185 -1.00 4.58 1.06
C THR A 185 -1.26 5.75 0.10
N PHE A 186 -2.06 6.73 0.51
CA PHE A 186 -2.39 7.87 -0.35
C PHE A 186 -1.17 8.77 -0.62
N ALA A 187 -0.39 9.10 0.41
CA ALA A 187 0.84 9.89 0.26
C ALA A 187 1.85 9.17 -0.65
N TRP A 188 2.04 7.86 -0.42
CA TRP A 188 3.00 7.05 -1.16
C TRP A 188 2.62 6.92 -2.62
N VAL A 189 1.35 6.61 -2.91
CA VAL A 189 0.82 6.52 -4.27
C VAL A 189 0.98 7.86 -4.99
N SER A 190 0.62 8.96 -4.34
CA SER A 190 0.66 10.29 -4.96
C SER A 190 2.09 10.74 -5.28
N SER A 191 3.02 10.59 -4.32
CA SER A 191 4.42 10.97 -4.53
C SER A 191 5.11 10.06 -5.54
N THR A 192 4.88 8.75 -5.47
CA THR A 192 5.41 7.77 -6.45
C THR A 192 4.88 8.04 -7.86
N ALA A 193 3.59 8.38 -8.00
CA ALA A 193 3.02 8.74 -9.29
C ALA A 193 3.70 9.96 -9.91
N ALA A 194 4.05 10.98 -9.12
CA ALA A 194 4.80 12.13 -9.60
C ALA A 194 6.26 11.76 -9.97
N VAL A 195 6.96 11.02 -9.09
CA VAL A 195 8.36 10.61 -9.30
C VAL A 195 8.53 9.76 -10.56
N LEU A 196 7.59 8.85 -10.80
CA LEU A 196 7.63 7.96 -11.97
C LEU A 196 6.99 8.60 -13.22
N GLY A 197 6.65 9.90 -13.20
CA GLY A 197 6.08 10.61 -14.36
C GLY A 197 4.69 10.16 -14.78
N ILE A 198 3.95 9.48 -13.90
CA ILE A 198 2.55 9.10 -14.09
C ILE A 198 1.66 10.35 -13.98
N ALA A 199 1.87 11.13 -12.92
CA ALA A 199 1.28 12.45 -12.75
C ALA A 199 2.23 13.50 -13.35
N ARG A 200 1.87 14.03 -14.53
CA ARG A 200 2.73 14.93 -15.30
C ARG A 200 2.83 16.35 -14.70
N GLU A 201 1.73 16.82 -14.12
CA GLU A 201 1.65 18.14 -13.48
C GLU A 201 1.72 17.96 -11.97
N CYS A 202 2.80 18.44 -11.34
CA CYS A 202 2.93 18.45 -9.89
C CYS A 202 3.76 19.64 -9.41
N LYS A 203 3.40 20.18 -8.25
CA LYS A 203 4.29 21.06 -7.48
C LYS A 203 5.33 20.19 -6.79
N GLU A 204 6.62 20.38 -7.12
CA GLU A 204 7.72 19.62 -6.52
C GLU A 204 7.68 19.65 -4.98
N ARG A 205 7.34 20.82 -4.41
CA ARG A 205 7.13 20.99 -2.97
C ARG A 205 6.11 20.01 -2.40
N ASN A 206 4.97 19.81 -3.06
CA ASN A 206 3.93 18.91 -2.56
C ASN A 206 4.39 17.45 -2.65
N ARG A 207 5.00 17.05 -3.77
CA ARG A 207 5.61 15.72 -3.93
C ARG A 207 6.61 15.41 -2.81
N ASP A 208 7.48 16.37 -2.48
CA ASP A 208 8.52 16.23 -1.47
C ASP A 208 7.94 16.15 -0.05
N ILE A 209 6.97 17.00 0.29
CA ILE A 209 6.26 16.92 1.58
C ILE A 209 5.58 15.56 1.73
N LEU A 210 4.90 15.08 0.69
CA LEU A 210 4.25 13.77 0.71
C LEU A 210 5.27 12.63 0.89
N ALA A 211 6.44 12.70 0.24
CA ALA A 211 7.51 11.71 0.43
C ALA A 211 8.08 11.72 1.86
N ILE A 212 8.19 12.89 2.48
CA ILE A 212 8.60 13.02 3.89
C ILE A 212 7.53 12.41 4.80
N TRP A 213 6.26 12.74 4.59
CA TRP A 213 5.15 12.16 5.38
C TRP A 213 5.07 10.64 5.25
N CYS A 214 5.42 10.07 4.09
CA CYS A 214 5.49 8.62 3.92
C CYS A 214 6.43 7.96 4.95
N GLN A 215 7.56 8.58 5.24
CA GLN A 215 8.49 8.05 6.24
C GLN A 215 7.89 8.09 7.65
N GLU A 216 7.24 9.19 8.02
CA GLU A 216 6.64 9.32 9.35
C GLU A 216 5.45 8.37 9.53
N TYR A 217 4.54 8.30 8.55
CA TYR A 217 3.41 7.36 8.62
C TYR A 217 3.88 5.89 8.63
N ALA A 218 4.97 5.55 7.94
CA ALA A 218 5.54 4.21 7.99
C ALA A 218 6.10 3.85 9.38
N LYS A 219 6.73 4.79 10.09
CA LYS A 219 7.17 4.57 11.48
C LYS A 219 5.99 4.29 12.43
N GLU A 220 4.91 5.05 12.27
CA GLU A 220 3.68 4.82 13.04
C GLU A 220 3.10 3.43 12.75
N ILE A 221 2.97 3.05 11.48
CA ILE A 221 2.48 1.72 11.10
C ILE A 221 3.33 0.60 11.69
N ASN A 222 4.66 0.68 11.63
CA ASN A 222 5.53 -0.34 12.24
C ASN A 222 5.30 -0.44 13.75
N SER A 223 5.20 0.70 14.43
CA SER A 223 4.93 0.73 15.88
C SER A 223 3.57 0.10 16.24
N TYR A 224 2.56 0.32 15.38
CA TYR A 224 1.26 -0.33 15.52
C TYR A 224 1.30 -1.82 15.22
N LEU A 225 2.05 -2.28 14.21
CA LEU A 225 2.23 -3.71 13.92
C LEU A 225 2.84 -4.44 15.12
N ASP A 226 3.91 -3.89 15.70
CA ASP A 226 4.55 -4.44 16.90
C ASP A 226 3.55 -4.52 18.07
N THR A 227 2.76 -3.47 18.27
CA THR A 227 1.72 -3.44 19.31
C THR A 227 0.63 -4.49 19.05
N LEU A 228 0.19 -4.63 17.81
CA LEU A 228 -0.83 -5.61 17.43
C LEU A 228 -0.32 -7.04 17.60
N ASP A 229 0.95 -7.31 17.31
CA ASP A 229 1.56 -8.63 17.56
C ASP A 229 1.48 -9.02 19.03
N LEU A 230 1.81 -8.10 19.94
CA LEU A 230 1.72 -8.33 21.38
C LEU A 230 0.27 -8.57 21.84
N LEU A 231 -0.70 -7.81 21.31
CA LEU A 231 -2.10 -7.89 21.75
C LEU A 231 -2.86 -9.10 21.18
N LEU A 232 -2.43 -9.63 20.03
CA LEU A 232 -3.05 -10.77 19.39
C LEU A 232 -2.48 -12.11 19.86
N ASP A 233 -1.26 -12.12 20.39
CA ASP A 233 -0.69 -13.26 21.09
C ASP A 233 -1.45 -13.55 22.40
N ASP A 234 -1.81 -14.80 22.66
CA ASP A 234 -2.61 -15.15 23.84
C ASP A 234 -1.79 -15.14 25.13
N GLU A 235 -0.55 -15.64 25.10
CA GLU A 235 0.31 -15.72 26.28
C GLU A 235 0.75 -14.32 26.71
N VAL A 236 1.25 -13.54 25.76
CA VAL A 236 1.71 -12.17 26.02
C VAL A 236 0.55 -11.28 26.49
N TYR A 237 -0.63 -11.43 25.90
CA TYR A 237 -1.79 -10.64 26.33
C TYR A 237 -2.20 -10.96 27.77
N GLU A 238 -2.22 -12.24 28.17
CA GLU A 238 -2.53 -12.59 29.56
C GLU A 238 -1.47 -12.06 30.54
N ASP A 239 -0.19 -12.16 30.20
CA ASP A 239 0.90 -11.58 31.01
C ASP A 239 0.73 -10.06 31.20
N LEU A 240 0.40 -9.32 30.14
CA LEU A 240 0.17 -7.87 30.22
C LEU A 240 -1.04 -7.50 31.08
N VAL A 241 -2.09 -8.34 31.06
CA VAL A 241 -3.27 -8.19 31.93
C VAL A 241 -2.89 -8.47 33.39
N GLU A 242 -2.15 -9.54 33.66
CA GLU A 242 -1.71 -9.92 35.01
C GLU A 242 -0.79 -8.86 35.63
N LEU A 243 0.07 -8.25 34.82
CA LEU A 243 0.94 -7.14 35.22
C LEU A 243 0.19 -5.81 35.39
N GLY A 244 -1.11 -5.74 35.05
CA GLY A 244 -1.93 -4.54 35.15
C GLY A 244 -1.56 -3.45 34.16
N ILE A 245 -0.79 -3.78 33.11
CA ILE A 245 -0.37 -2.85 32.05
C ILE A 245 -1.56 -2.52 31.15
N ILE A 246 -2.40 -3.52 30.86
CA ILE A 246 -3.64 -3.38 30.10
C ILE A 246 -4.84 -3.86 30.91
N ARG A 247 -6.01 -3.27 30.67
CA ARG A 247 -7.27 -3.66 31.34
C ARG A 247 -8.04 -4.65 30.48
N ARG A 248 -8.71 -5.61 31.13
CA ARG A 248 -9.67 -6.52 30.48
C ARG A 248 -10.89 -5.78 29.95
#